data_AF-A0AAX4PBF9-F1
#
_entry.id   AF-A0AAX4PBF9-F1
#
_cell.length_a   1.000
_cell.length_b   1.000
_cell.length_c   1.000
_cell.angle_alpha   90.00
_cell.angle_beta   90.00
_cell.angle_gamma   90.00
#
_symmetry.space_group_name_H-M   'P 1'
#
loop_
_entity.id
_entity.type
_entity.pdbx_description
1 polymer ?
#
loop_
_entity_poly.entity_id
_entity_poly.type
_entity_poly.pdbx_seq_one_letter_code
_entity_poly.pdbx_strand_id
1 'polypeptide(L)'
;MKQGTLSAFLRRSPPRIHFCCSEDGHASFLVSPPKGYVRIGEASVAVTAGKRGVFLEVWRDPLTMKEEPAEPEPTKCDDVPLLISNLQKSVRRCRQAESAATALELSHVPTGFLALCRRLPVIAVEDCGRPDRDLVTSVWLMLANDKYRPRPKDVGFLERYAYALAAAPSREEEEDDDDDDDGARKRRKVEGGSDWQRADERGDHVSMALLVRAAHGGMRWDVDLLRASGANDHSLSRKAATPRALEGFASRRLRREDVLPESADFHVDGSMAHKLVSRCKPGTTVERVKEAIWAKSSGVNARREKACDGETERLYWSFYQHLRALQGQRIDRAFRD
;
A
#
# COMPACT_ATOMS: atom_id res chain seq x y z
N MET A 1 20.62 34.91 14.18
CA MET A 1 21.14 33.59 13.76
C MET A 1 20.85 33.42 12.28
N LYS A 2 21.84 33.05 11.46
CA LYS A 2 21.64 32.84 10.02
C LYS A 2 20.85 31.54 9.82
N GLN A 3 19.66 31.64 9.22
CA GLN A 3 18.84 30.48 8.83
C GLN A 3 19.62 29.66 7.79
N GLY A 4 20.13 28.50 8.20
CA GLY A 4 20.62 27.50 7.28
C GLY A 4 19.44 26.88 6.56
N THR A 5 19.40 26.97 5.24
CA THR A 5 18.46 26.20 4.42
C THR A 5 18.62 24.71 4.73
N LEU A 6 17.54 23.95 4.72
CA LEU A 6 17.51 22.51 5.00
C LEU A 6 18.53 21.68 4.18
N SER A 7 18.91 22.19 3.01
CA SER A 7 20.01 21.68 2.18
C SER A 7 21.38 21.68 2.89
N ALA A 8 21.62 22.54 3.88
CA ALA A 8 22.79 22.53 4.75
C ALA A 8 22.66 21.56 5.93
N PHE A 9 21.43 21.25 6.39
CA PHE A 9 21.16 20.28 7.45
C PHE A 9 21.29 18.84 6.95
N LEU A 10 20.72 18.54 5.78
CA LEU A 10 20.84 17.25 5.10
C LEU A 10 22.27 16.94 4.61
N ARG A 11 23.15 17.95 4.53
CA ARG A 11 24.58 17.78 4.25
C ARG A 11 25.43 17.45 5.48
N ARG A 12 24.91 17.66 6.70
CA ARG A 12 25.71 17.49 7.94
C ARG A 12 25.45 16.18 8.66
N SER A 13 24.21 15.70 8.69
CA SER A 13 23.83 14.31 9.04
C SER A 13 22.40 14.05 8.55
N PRO A 14 22.10 12.91 7.90
CA PRO A 14 20.71 12.55 7.60
C PRO A 14 19.89 12.48 8.90
N PRO A 15 18.59 12.88 8.88
CA PRO A 15 17.74 12.74 10.05
C PRO A 15 17.69 11.27 10.48
N ARG A 16 17.98 11.02 11.76
CA ARG A 16 17.86 9.71 12.40
C ARG A 16 16.39 9.56 12.81
N ILE A 17 15.66 8.68 12.14
CA ILE A 17 14.28 8.36 12.48
C ILE A 17 14.32 7.13 13.37
N HIS A 18 13.93 7.28 14.62
CA HIS A 18 13.83 6.17 15.55
C HIS A 18 12.51 5.42 15.35
N PHE A 19 12.61 4.11 15.32
CA PHE A 19 11.48 3.21 15.35
C PHE A 19 11.20 2.86 16.80
N CYS A 20 10.05 3.27 17.28
CA CYS A 20 9.68 3.07 18.67
C CYS A 20 8.38 2.28 18.75
N CYS A 21 8.22 1.55 19.83
CA CYS A 21 6.94 0.96 20.21
C CYS A 21 6.53 1.55 21.55
N SER A 22 5.25 1.93 21.66
CA SER A 22 4.65 2.25 22.96
C SER A 22 4.48 0.98 23.80
N GLU A 23 4.23 1.14 25.10
CA GLU A 23 3.91 0.04 26.00
C GLU A 23 2.70 -0.78 25.51
N ASP A 24 1.75 -0.13 24.83
CA ASP A 24 0.55 -0.76 24.26
C ASP A 24 0.79 -1.49 22.92
N GLY A 25 2.04 -1.58 22.44
CA GLY A 25 2.36 -2.31 21.21
C GLY A 25 2.24 -1.51 19.91
N HIS A 26 2.00 -0.19 19.97
CA HIS A 26 1.86 0.64 18.76
C HIS A 26 3.21 1.09 18.21
N ALA A 27 3.47 0.76 16.94
CA ALA A 27 4.64 1.22 16.21
C ALA A 27 4.56 2.72 15.89
N SER A 28 5.68 3.43 16.05
CA SER A 28 5.80 4.86 15.82
C SER A 28 7.15 5.20 15.17
N PHE A 29 7.13 6.11 14.19
CA PHE A 29 8.33 6.77 13.67
C PHE A 29 8.51 8.10 14.40
N LEU A 30 9.66 8.29 15.05
CA LEU A 30 9.94 9.46 15.89
C LEU A 30 11.36 9.97 15.63
N VAL A 31 11.55 11.26 15.38
CA VAL A 31 12.92 11.83 15.32
C VAL A 31 13.50 11.98 16.73
N SER A 32 12.65 12.16 17.75
CA SER A 32 13.04 12.22 19.17
C SER A 32 12.08 11.38 20.03
N PRO A 33 12.47 10.19 20.53
CA PRO A 33 11.59 9.34 21.32
C PRO A 33 11.26 9.96 22.69
N PRO A 34 9.99 10.05 23.10
CA PRO A 34 9.60 10.42 24.46
C PRO A 34 10.08 9.38 25.49
N LYS A 35 10.10 9.75 26.78
CA LYS A 35 10.23 8.78 27.88
C LYS A 35 9.07 7.77 27.83
N GLY A 36 9.36 6.48 28.02
CA GLY A 36 8.38 5.39 27.97
C GLY A 36 8.26 4.65 26.63
N TYR A 37 8.98 5.11 25.59
CA TYR A 37 9.05 4.40 24.31
C TYR A 37 10.25 3.46 24.26
N VAL A 38 10.04 2.22 23.83
CA VAL A 38 11.13 1.28 23.56
C VAL A 38 11.66 1.55 22.16
N ARG A 39 12.94 1.90 22.03
CA ARG A 39 13.61 2.06 20.74
C ARG A 39 13.94 0.68 20.19
N ILE A 40 13.34 0.33 19.05
CA ILE A 40 13.49 -0.98 18.38
C ILE A 40 14.46 -0.88 17.18
N GLY A 41 14.68 0.33 16.69
CA GLY A 41 15.65 0.57 15.64
C GLY A 41 15.84 2.04 15.34
N GLU A 42 16.66 2.30 14.34
CA GLU A 42 16.93 3.62 13.81
C GLU A 42 17.14 3.56 12.30
N ALA A 43 16.53 4.48 11.55
CA ALA A 43 16.77 4.63 10.13
C ALA A 43 17.44 5.96 9.86
N SER A 44 18.54 5.89 9.12
CA SER A 44 19.14 7.06 8.50
C SER A 44 18.62 7.19 7.08
N VAL A 45 17.86 8.25 6.80
CA VAL A 45 17.40 8.56 5.43
C VAL A 45 18.47 9.40 4.75
N ALA A 46 19.36 8.76 3.99
CA ALA A 46 20.41 9.46 3.26
C ALA A 46 19.94 9.84 1.84
N VAL A 47 19.85 11.14 1.57
CA VAL A 47 19.63 11.68 0.23
C VAL A 47 20.97 12.17 -0.31
N THR A 48 21.77 11.29 -0.91
CA THR A 48 23.03 11.69 -1.57
C THR A 48 22.80 11.92 -3.07
N ALA A 49 23.66 12.72 -3.71
CA ALA A 49 23.55 13.16 -5.10
C ALA A 49 23.59 12.03 -6.16
N GLY A 50 23.70 10.76 -5.76
CA GLY A 50 23.63 9.61 -6.67
C GLY A 50 23.00 8.34 -6.06
N LYS A 51 22.60 8.36 -4.78
CA LYS A 51 21.93 7.23 -4.11
C LYS A 51 20.88 7.77 -3.13
N ARG A 52 19.61 7.49 -3.42
CA ARG A 52 18.51 7.60 -2.46
C ARG A 52 18.42 6.27 -1.73
N GLY A 53 18.62 6.25 -0.42
CA GLY A 53 18.55 5.03 0.37
C GLY A 53 18.09 5.33 1.79
N VAL A 54 17.18 4.50 2.30
CA VAL A 54 16.83 4.44 3.72
C VAL A 54 17.66 3.31 4.32
N PHE A 55 18.56 3.63 5.24
CA PHE A 55 19.40 2.64 5.92
C PHE A 55 18.83 2.36 7.29
N LEU A 56 18.38 1.13 7.53
CA LEU A 56 17.85 0.70 8.82
C LEU A 56 18.94 -0.01 9.64
N GLU A 57 19.28 0.56 10.78
CA GLU A 57 19.97 -0.12 11.86
C GLU A 57 18.91 -0.62 12.86
N VAL A 58 18.64 -1.92 12.87
CA VAL A 58 17.74 -2.53 13.84
C VAL A 58 18.53 -2.85 15.10
N TRP A 59 18.14 -2.25 16.22
CA TRP A 59 18.73 -2.52 17.52
C TRP A 59 17.87 -3.59 18.18
N ARG A 60 18.22 -4.87 17.99
CA ARG A 60 17.54 -5.96 18.70
C ARG A 60 18.33 -6.32 19.95
N ASP A 61 17.62 -6.43 21.06
CA ASP A 61 18.09 -7.24 22.18
C ASP A 61 17.81 -8.73 21.84
N PRO A 62 18.85 -9.56 21.65
CA PRO A 62 18.70 -10.99 21.33
C PRO A 62 17.91 -11.78 22.39
N LEU A 63 17.81 -11.29 23.62
CA LEU A 63 17.29 -12.03 24.78
C LEU A 63 15.76 -12.03 24.91
N THR A 64 15.03 -11.29 24.07
CA THR A 64 13.57 -11.10 24.22
C THR A 64 12.70 -11.94 23.28
N MET A 65 13.26 -12.81 22.42
CA MET A 65 12.46 -13.53 21.41
C MET A 65 12.33 -15.02 21.70
N LYS A 66 11.15 -15.43 22.18
CA LYS A 66 10.71 -16.84 22.27
C LYS A 66 9.83 -17.29 21.10
N GLU A 67 9.47 -16.39 20.19
CA GLU A 67 8.49 -16.68 19.13
C GLU A 67 9.20 -17.03 17.82
N GLU A 68 8.92 -18.23 17.29
CA GLU A 68 9.56 -18.73 16.08
C GLU A 68 9.08 -17.96 14.83
N PRO A 69 9.91 -17.86 13.78
CA PRO A 69 9.49 -17.32 12.49
C PRO A 69 8.26 -18.06 11.95
N ALA A 70 7.43 -17.37 11.16
CA ALA A 70 6.38 -18.06 10.42
C ALA A 70 7.02 -19.08 9.48
N GLU A 71 6.58 -20.33 9.57
CA GLU A 71 7.01 -21.34 8.62
C GLU A 71 6.44 -21.02 7.22
N PRO A 72 7.25 -21.18 6.15
CA PRO A 72 6.73 -21.07 4.81
C PRO A 72 5.77 -22.23 4.56
N GLU A 73 4.50 -21.92 4.36
CA GLU A 73 3.51 -22.90 3.93
C GLU A 73 3.51 -23.00 2.40
N PRO A 74 3.24 -24.19 1.82
CA PRO A 74 3.07 -24.35 0.38
C PRO A 74 2.00 -23.38 -0.13
N THR A 75 2.31 -22.64 -1.19
CA THR A 75 1.38 -21.72 -1.85
C THR A 75 0.77 -22.36 -3.07
N LYS A 76 -0.54 -22.18 -3.28
CA LYS A 76 -1.22 -22.64 -4.51
C LYS A 76 -1.00 -21.70 -5.69
N CYS A 77 -0.54 -20.48 -5.43
CA CYS A 77 -0.20 -19.48 -6.42
C CYS A 77 1.07 -18.76 -5.97
N ASP A 78 2.13 -18.84 -6.77
CA ASP A 78 3.43 -18.19 -6.52
C ASP A 78 3.65 -16.96 -7.42
N ASP A 79 2.64 -16.59 -8.20
CA ASP A 79 2.70 -15.51 -9.17
C ASP A 79 2.54 -14.13 -8.52
N VAL A 80 3.65 -13.60 -8.00
CA VAL A 80 3.66 -12.32 -7.27
C VAL A 80 2.99 -11.17 -8.04
N PRO A 81 3.25 -10.92 -9.35
CA PRO A 81 2.55 -9.86 -10.09
C PRO A 81 1.02 -10.03 -10.10
N LEU A 82 0.52 -11.25 -10.31
CA LEU A 82 -0.91 -11.53 -10.27
C LEU A 82 -1.50 -11.28 -8.88
N LEU A 83 -0.82 -11.76 -7.83
CA LEU A 83 -1.26 -11.60 -6.44
C LEU A 83 -1.28 -10.12 -6.02
N ILE A 84 -0.25 -9.33 -6.37
CA ILE A 84 -0.22 -7.88 -6.12
C ILE A 84 -1.42 -7.20 -6.80
N SER A 85 -1.67 -7.54 -8.06
CA SER A 85 -2.81 -6.99 -8.78
C SER A 85 -4.14 -7.41 -8.16
N ASN A 86 -4.25 -8.65 -7.67
CA ASN A 86 -5.46 -9.15 -7.04
C ASN A 86 -5.75 -8.46 -5.72
N LEU A 87 -4.72 -8.31 -4.88
CA LEU A 87 -4.83 -7.58 -3.62
C LEU A 87 -5.39 -6.17 -3.85
N GLN A 88 -4.77 -5.43 -4.77
CA GLN A 88 -5.20 -4.07 -5.05
C GLN A 88 -6.64 -4.01 -5.58
N LYS A 89 -6.99 -4.85 -6.55
CA LYS A 89 -8.33 -4.83 -7.15
C LYS A 89 -9.40 -5.31 -6.18
N SER A 90 -9.09 -6.27 -5.32
CA SER A 90 -9.99 -6.71 -4.25
C SER A 90 -10.26 -5.59 -3.25
N VAL A 91 -9.22 -4.86 -2.79
CA VAL A 91 -9.40 -3.69 -1.92
C VAL A 91 -10.22 -2.61 -2.62
N ARG A 92 -9.83 -2.23 -3.83
CA ARG A 92 -10.50 -1.22 -4.67
C ARG A 92 -11.98 -1.53 -4.91
N ARG A 93 -12.39 -2.80 -4.92
CA ARG A 93 -13.76 -3.27 -5.15
C ARG A 93 -14.47 -3.75 -3.90
N CYS A 94 -13.92 -3.45 -2.72
CA CYS A 94 -14.47 -3.81 -1.42
C CYS A 94 -14.74 -5.31 -1.26
N ARG A 95 -13.80 -6.15 -1.72
CA ARG A 95 -13.82 -7.62 -1.61
C ARG A 95 -12.96 -8.06 -0.43
N GLN A 96 -13.52 -8.01 0.77
CA GLN A 96 -12.76 -8.13 2.02
C GLN A 96 -12.11 -9.50 2.17
N ALA A 97 -12.88 -10.58 1.98
CA ALA A 97 -12.37 -11.95 2.13
C ALA A 97 -11.26 -12.28 1.10
N GLU A 98 -11.43 -11.86 -0.15
CA GLU A 98 -10.47 -12.07 -1.23
C GLU A 98 -9.20 -11.23 -1.01
N SER A 99 -9.32 -10.01 -0.48
CA SER A 99 -8.17 -9.18 -0.13
C SER A 99 -7.32 -9.79 0.98
N ALA A 100 -7.96 -10.29 2.05
CA ALA A 100 -7.30 -10.99 3.15
C ALA A 100 -6.61 -12.26 2.67
N ALA A 101 -7.34 -13.14 1.98
CA ALA A 101 -6.79 -14.39 1.44
C ALA A 101 -5.60 -14.14 0.50
N THR A 102 -5.67 -13.08 -0.32
CA THR A 102 -4.55 -12.69 -1.19
C THR A 102 -3.35 -12.21 -0.37
N ALA A 103 -3.56 -11.37 0.65
CA ALA A 103 -2.47 -10.90 1.52
C ALA A 103 -1.80 -12.04 2.28
N LEU A 104 -2.57 -13.02 2.76
CA LEU A 104 -2.05 -14.24 3.36
C LEU A 104 -1.19 -15.02 2.36
N GLU A 105 -1.73 -15.32 1.17
CA GLU A 105 -0.99 -16.07 0.14
C GLU A 105 0.31 -15.36 -0.24
N LEU A 106 0.24 -14.05 -0.47
CA LEU A 106 1.38 -13.20 -0.82
C LEU A 106 2.43 -13.17 0.30
N SER A 107 2.05 -13.35 1.57
CA SER A 107 2.99 -13.42 2.70
C SER A 107 3.82 -14.71 2.72
N HIS A 108 3.31 -15.80 2.13
CA HIS A 108 4.00 -17.08 2.08
C HIS A 108 4.84 -17.29 0.81
N VAL A 109 4.62 -16.50 -0.25
CA VAL A 109 5.42 -16.58 -1.48
C VAL A 109 6.81 -15.96 -1.26
N PRO A 110 7.90 -16.55 -1.82
CA PRO A 110 9.23 -15.95 -1.80
C PRO A 110 9.20 -14.50 -2.30
N THR A 111 9.78 -13.57 -1.55
CA THR A 111 9.75 -12.10 -1.79
C THR A 111 8.38 -11.43 -1.68
N GLY A 112 7.30 -12.20 -1.55
CA GLY A 112 5.93 -11.71 -1.48
C GLY A 112 5.70 -10.87 -0.24
N PHE A 113 6.10 -11.31 0.96
CA PHE A 113 5.93 -10.52 2.18
C PHE A 113 6.45 -9.07 2.07
N LEU A 114 7.63 -8.89 1.47
CA LEU A 114 8.19 -7.55 1.23
C LEU A 114 7.37 -6.78 0.19
N ALA A 115 6.93 -7.45 -0.88
CA ALA A 115 6.07 -6.84 -1.89
C ALA A 115 4.72 -6.40 -1.30
N LEU A 116 4.14 -7.18 -0.37
CA LEU A 116 2.94 -6.85 0.38
C LEU A 116 3.13 -5.57 1.18
N CYS A 117 4.16 -5.53 2.03
CA CYS A 117 4.51 -4.36 2.84
C CYS A 117 4.77 -3.11 1.99
N ARG A 118 5.31 -3.28 0.77
CA ARG A 118 5.55 -2.18 -0.17
C ARG A 118 4.29 -1.66 -0.83
N ARG A 119 3.30 -2.51 -1.08
CA ARG A 119 2.07 -2.18 -1.84
C ARG A 119 0.95 -1.66 -0.96
N LEU A 120 0.79 -2.16 0.27
CA LEU A 120 -0.27 -1.73 1.18
C LEU A 120 -0.32 -0.20 1.41
N PRO A 121 0.82 0.51 1.62
CA PRO A 121 0.79 1.96 1.72
C PRO A 121 0.28 2.67 0.46
N VAL A 122 0.56 2.10 -0.71
CA VAL A 122 0.08 2.66 -1.99
C VAL A 122 -1.42 2.44 -2.11
N ILE A 123 -1.91 1.23 -1.82
CA ILE A 123 -3.34 0.90 -1.87
C ILE A 123 -4.15 1.79 -0.91
N ALA A 124 -3.67 1.98 0.32
CA ALA A 124 -4.33 2.81 1.32
C ALA A 124 -4.51 4.27 0.85
N VAL A 125 -3.52 4.81 0.13
CA VAL A 125 -3.59 6.17 -0.41
C VAL A 125 -4.35 6.23 -1.74
N GLU A 126 -4.04 5.35 -2.69
CA GLU A 126 -4.58 5.36 -4.06
C GLU A 126 -6.06 5.00 -4.08
N ASP A 127 -6.42 3.89 -3.44
CA ASP A 127 -7.71 3.22 -3.60
C ASP A 127 -8.69 3.53 -2.47
N CYS A 128 -8.18 3.67 -1.23
CA CYS A 128 -8.99 4.04 -0.07
C CYS A 128 -9.01 5.55 0.17
N GLY A 129 -7.96 6.29 -0.24
CA GLY A 129 -7.87 7.74 -0.03
C GLY A 129 -7.69 8.14 1.44
N ARG A 130 -7.43 7.18 2.33
CA ARG A 130 -7.42 7.33 3.79
C ARG A 130 -6.27 6.52 4.39
N PRO A 131 -5.03 7.05 4.39
CA PRO A 131 -3.95 6.40 5.11
C PRO A 131 -4.20 6.48 6.62
N ASP A 132 -4.04 5.37 7.32
CA ASP A 132 -4.31 5.23 8.74
C ASP A 132 -3.06 4.76 9.53
N ARG A 133 -3.22 4.54 10.84
CA ARG A 133 -2.10 4.16 11.72
C ARG A 133 -1.51 2.77 11.44
N ASP A 134 -2.26 1.82 10.89
CA ASP A 134 -1.76 0.48 10.58
C ASP A 134 -0.75 0.49 9.42
N LEU A 135 -0.84 1.49 8.54
CA LEU A 135 0.16 1.75 7.50
C LEU A 135 1.57 1.88 8.08
N VAL A 136 1.71 2.49 9.26
CA VAL A 136 3.00 2.71 9.94
C VAL A 136 3.70 1.37 10.17
N THR A 137 2.96 0.37 10.66
CA THR A 137 3.47 -0.98 10.90
C THR A 137 3.89 -1.66 9.60
N SER A 138 3.10 -1.51 8.51
CA SER A 138 3.48 -2.07 7.20
C SER A 138 4.80 -1.50 6.66
N VAL A 139 5.01 -0.19 6.81
CA VAL A 139 6.26 0.48 6.42
C VAL A 139 7.42 0.03 7.32
N TRP A 140 7.17 -0.19 8.61
CA TRP A 140 8.20 -0.72 9.50
C TRP A 140 8.63 -2.13 9.11
N LEU A 141 7.67 -3.03 8.88
CA LEU A 141 7.93 -4.41 8.42
C LEU A 141 8.69 -4.44 7.10
N MET A 142 8.36 -3.53 6.17
CA MET A 142 9.10 -3.35 4.92
C MET A 142 10.59 -3.07 5.17
N LEU A 143 10.90 -2.13 6.06
CA LEU A 143 12.29 -1.72 6.33
C LEU A 143 13.07 -2.80 7.08
N ALA A 144 12.40 -3.54 7.96
CA ALA A 144 13.01 -4.59 8.77
C ALA A 144 13.45 -5.82 7.96
N ASN A 145 12.89 -6.02 6.77
CA ASN A 145 12.91 -7.27 6.02
C ASN A 145 14.31 -7.88 5.79
N ASP A 146 15.35 -7.08 5.54
CA ASP A 146 16.70 -7.63 5.25
C ASP A 146 17.33 -8.36 6.45
N LYS A 147 16.85 -8.11 7.67
CA LYS A 147 17.33 -8.71 8.92
C LYS A 147 16.20 -9.32 9.75
N TYR A 148 15.00 -9.42 9.17
CA TYR A 148 13.80 -9.84 9.86
C TYR A 148 13.12 -10.98 9.13
N ARG A 149 12.80 -12.02 9.90
CA ARG A 149 11.88 -13.05 9.43
C ARG A 149 10.49 -12.72 9.98
N PRO A 150 9.46 -12.63 9.12
CA PRO A 150 8.10 -12.43 9.57
C PRO A 150 7.68 -13.51 10.57
N ARG A 151 6.94 -13.12 11.60
CA ARG A 151 6.29 -14.02 12.56
C ARG A 151 4.83 -14.21 12.16
N PRO A 152 4.16 -15.26 12.67
CA PRO A 152 2.74 -15.50 12.37
C PRO A 152 1.85 -14.27 12.65
N LYS A 153 2.14 -13.53 13.73
CA LYS A 153 1.38 -12.32 14.07
C LYS A 153 1.58 -11.15 13.12
N ASP A 154 2.73 -11.05 12.45
CA ASP A 154 2.97 -9.99 11.45
C ASP A 154 2.23 -10.33 10.15
N VAL A 155 2.23 -11.61 9.76
CA VAL A 155 1.41 -12.12 8.65
C VAL A 155 -0.06 -11.85 8.91
N GLY A 156 -0.56 -12.27 10.08
CA GLY A 156 -1.95 -12.04 10.48
C GLY A 156 -2.30 -10.55 10.60
N PHE A 157 -1.33 -9.69 10.97
CA PHE A 157 -1.53 -8.24 10.94
C PHE A 157 -1.75 -7.72 9.51
N LEU A 158 -0.88 -8.07 8.56
CA LEU A 158 -1.01 -7.60 7.17
C LEU A 158 -2.27 -8.14 6.48
N GLU A 159 -2.65 -9.38 6.80
CA GLU A 159 -3.90 -9.98 6.36
C GLU A 159 -5.13 -9.19 6.83
N ARG A 160 -5.22 -8.93 8.15
CA ARG A 160 -6.31 -8.13 8.72
C ARG A 160 -6.28 -6.68 8.23
N TYR A 161 -5.10 -6.13 7.97
CA TYR A 161 -5.00 -4.78 7.42
C TYR A 161 -5.54 -4.70 5.99
N ALA A 162 -5.22 -5.67 5.13
CA ALA A 162 -5.81 -5.76 3.79
C ALA A 162 -7.35 -5.86 3.85
N TYR A 163 -7.87 -6.71 4.75
CA TYR A 163 -9.30 -6.82 5.01
C TYR A 163 -9.92 -5.46 5.39
N ALA A 164 -9.29 -4.76 6.35
CA ALA A 164 -9.76 -3.47 6.84
C ALA A 164 -9.77 -2.39 5.73
N LEU A 165 -8.73 -2.35 4.90
CA LEU A 165 -8.68 -1.45 3.74
C LEU A 165 -9.81 -1.73 2.75
N ALA A 166 -10.15 -3.00 2.52
CA ALA A 166 -11.26 -3.39 1.66
C ALA A 166 -12.63 -3.05 2.29
N ALA A 167 -12.75 -3.08 3.62
CA ALA A 167 -13.97 -2.74 4.36
C ALA A 167 -14.19 -1.23 4.53
N ALA A 168 -13.14 -0.41 4.37
CA ALA A 168 -13.23 1.03 4.58
C ALA A 168 -14.28 1.67 3.63
N PRO A 169 -15.18 2.54 4.13
CA PRO A 169 -16.19 3.20 3.31
C PRO A 169 -15.56 4.17 2.30
N SER A 170 -16.37 4.72 1.40
CA SER A 170 -15.91 5.76 0.47
C SER A 170 -15.54 7.03 1.24
N ARG A 171 -14.78 7.93 0.59
CA ARG A 171 -14.35 9.19 1.21
C ARG A 171 -15.54 10.10 1.51
N GLU A 172 -16.51 10.11 0.60
CA GLU A 172 -17.66 11.02 0.58
C GLU A 172 -18.65 10.65 1.70
N GLU A 173 -18.90 9.36 1.94
CA GLU A 173 -19.83 8.87 2.97
C GLU A 173 -19.55 9.31 4.42
N GLU A 174 -18.34 9.76 4.76
CA GLU A 174 -18.05 10.24 6.14
C GLU A 174 -17.94 11.76 6.25
N GLU A 175 -17.78 12.49 5.13
CA GLU A 175 -17.73 13.96 5.19
C GLU A 175 -19.12 14.53 5.53
N ASP A 176 -20.21 13.77 5.32
CA ASP A 176 -21.59 14.13 5.67
C ASP A 176 -21.93 13.96 7.17
N ASP A 177 -21.10 13.24 7.96
CA ASP A 177 -21.36 12.97 9.38
C ASP A 177 -20.68 13.96 10.34
N ASP A 178 -19.75 14.79 9.85
CA ASP A 178 -18.86 15.65 10.67
C ASP A 178 -19.18 17.17 10.52
N ASP A 179 -20.40 17.55 10.14
CA ASP A 179 -20.83 18.94 9.87
C ASP A 179 -20.90 19.88 11.10
N ASP A 180 -20.60 19.39 12.32
CA ASP A 180 -20.75 20.17 13.57
C ASP A 180 -19.44 20.75 14.16
N ASP A 181 -18.27 20.60 13.52
CA ASP A 181 -17.00 21.17 14.05
C ASP A 181 -16.20 21.98 13.01
N ASP A 182 -16.86 22.96 12.41
CA ASP A 182 -16.30 23.91 11.44
C ASP A 182 -15.30 24.92 12.07
N GLY A 183 -15.09 24.85 13.40
CA GLY A 183 -14.29 25.81 14.16
C GLY A 183 -12.77 25.59 14.16
N ALA A 184 -12.29 24.37 13.90
CA ALA A 184 -10.90 24.00 14.23
C ALA A 184 -9.94 23.85 13.04
N ARG A 185 -10.41 23.77 11.79
CA ARG A 185 -9.55 23.52 10.61
C ARG A 185 -8.89 24.77 10.02
N LYS A 186 -8.54 25.77 10.84
CA LYS A 186 -7.55 26.77 10.43
C LYS A 186 -6.20 26.07 10.29
N ARG A 187 -5.92 25.54 9.08
CA ARG A 187 -4.62 25.04 8.65
C ARG A 187 -3.58 26.03 9.14
N ARG A 188 -2.84 25.69 10.20
CA ARG A 188 -1.67 26.45 10.62
C ARG A 188 -0.73 26.40 9.43
N LYS A 189 -0.69 27.49 8.69
CA LYS A 189 0.23 27.68 7.57
C LYS A 189 1.60 27.83 8.22
N VAL A 190 2.24 26.71 8.52
CA VAL A 190 3.63 26.69 8.96
C VAL A 190 4.43 27.12 7.73
N GLU A 191 4.78 28.41 7.69
CA GLU A 191 5.57 28.98 6.61
C GLU A 191 7.05 28.61 6.83
N GLY A 192 7.58 27.80 5.93
CA GLY A 192 8.95 27.28 5.99
C GLY A 192 9.05 25.86 6.55
N GLY A 193 10.08 25.12 6.11
CA GLY A 193 10.35 23.74 6.52
C GLY A 193 10.03 22.70 5.44
N SER A 194 10.69 21.54 5.51
CA SER A 194 10.33 20.39 4.66
C SER A 194 9.09 19.67 5.16
N ASP A 195 8.48 18.88 4.27
CA ASP A 195 7.39 17.94 4.62
C ASP A 195 7.75 17.07 5.84
N TRP A 196 9.00 16.61 5.92
CA TRP A 196 9.53 15.83 7.04
C TRP A 196 9.47 16.57 8.39
N GLN A 197 9.95 17.81 8.42
CA GLN A 197 9.94 18.62 9.65
C GLN A 197 8.50 18.90 10.09
N ARG A 198 7.64 19.25 9.13
CA ARG A 198 6.24 19.52 9.42
C ARG A 198 5.51 18.28 9.97
N ALA A 199 5.79 17.10 9.43
CA ALA A 199 5.20 15.86 9.93
C ALA A 199 5.71 15.49 11.34
N ASP A 200 7.01 15.64 11.60
CA ASP A 200 7.61 15.39 12.92
C ASP A 200 7.11 16.37 14.00
N GLU A 201 7.05 17.67 13.69
CA GLU A 201 6.53 18.71 14.59
C GLU A 201 5.07 18.47 15.02
N ARG A 202 4.27 17.83 14.15
CA ARG A 202 2.89 17.44 14.44
C ARG A 202 2.76 16.10 15.16
N GLY A 203 3.84 15.34 15.33
CA GLY A 203 3.76 13.94 15.76
C GLY A 203 2.94 13.08 14.78
N ASP A 204 2.99 13.42 13.49
CA ASP A 204 2.18 12.81 12.45
C ASP A 204 2.90 11.59 11.84
N HIS A 205 2.76 10.46 12.54
CA HIS A 205 3.46 9.23 12.19
C HIS A 205 3.00 8.64 10.85
N VAL A 206 1.77 8.90 10.43
CA VAL A 206 1.24 8.44 9.14
C VAL A 206 1.92 9.20 8.00
N SER A 207 1.98 10.53 8.10
CA SER A 207 2.75 11.34 7.15
C SER A 207 4.22 10.93 7.10
N MET A 208 4.85 10.73 8.26
CA MET A 208 6.22 10.24 8.33
C MET A 208 6.39 8.88 7.63
N ALA A 209 5.48 7.93 7.87
CA ALA A 209 5.51 6.62 7.24
C ALA A 209 5.44 6.70 5.71
N LEU A 210 4.55 7.54 5.18
CA LEU A 210 4.39 7.77 3.74
C LEU A 210 5.66 8.37 3.13
N LEU A 211 6.25 9.36 3.78
CA LEU A 211 7.51 9.99 3.34
C LEU A 211 8.68 9.00 3.37
N VAL A 212 8.78 8.17 4.41
CA VAL A 212 9.77 7.07 4.50
C VAL A 212 9.57 6.06 3.38
N ARG A 213 8.33 5.62 3.15
CA ARG A 213 8.01 4.70 2.06
C ARG A 213 8.38 5.28 0.70
N ALA A 214 8.12 6.57 0.48
CA ALA A 214 8.48 7.25 -0.77
C ALA A 214 10.01 7.40 -0.93
N ALA A 215 10.74 7.65 0.16
CA ALA A 215 12.20 7.74 0.16
C ALA A 215 12.88 6.38 -0.13
N HIS A 216 12.26 5.28 0.31
CA HIS A 216 12.70 3.93 -0.02
C HIS A 216 12.64 3.64 -1.55
N GLY A 217 11.81 4.38 -2.32
CA GLY A 217 11.74 4.28 -3.78
C GLY A 217 10.66 3.32 -4.31
N GLY A 218 10.69 3.01 -5.60
CA GLY A 218 9.66 2.24 -6.29
C GLY A 218 9.30 2.86 -7.63
N MET A 219 8.09 2.55 -8.13
CA MET A 219 7.58 3.20 -9.34
C MET A 219 7.44 4.71 -9.12
N ARG A 220 7.79 5.51 -10.14
CA ARG A 220 7.78 6.98 -10.04
C ARG A 220 6.43 7.52 -9.56
N TRP A 221 5.34 7.03 -10.14
CA TRP A 221 3.99 7.44 -9.77
C TRP A 221 3.63 7.11 -8.32
N ASP A 222 3.98 5.91 -7.83
CA ASP A 222 3.80 5.55 -6.42
C ASP A 222 4.58 6.51 -5.49
N VAL A 223 5.83 6.81 -5.83
CA VAL A 223 6.68 7.72 -5.03
C VAL A 223 6.09 9.12 -4.98
N ASP A 224 5.64 9.64 -6.13
CA ASP A 224 5.07 10.98 -6.22
C ASP A 224 3.72 11.07 -5.48
N LEU A 225 2.87 10.03 -5.60
CA LEU A 225 1.61 9.89 -4.86
C LEU A 225 1.84 9.90 -3.34
N LEU A 226 2.77 9.07 -2.86
CA LEU A 226 3.07 8.94 -1.43
C LEU A 226 3.70 10.23 -0.86
N ARG A 227 4.54 10.92 -1.62
CA ARG A 227 5.08 12.24 -1.21
C ARG A 227 3.97 13.28 -1.09
N ALA A 228 3.13 13.38 -2.11
CA ALA A 228 2.01 14.32 -2.09
C ALA A 228 1.07 14.04 -0.90
N SER A 229 0.79 12.75 -0.62
CA SER A 229 -0.04 12.35 0.52
C SER A 229 0.64 12.63 1.86
N GLY A 230 1.94 12.34 2.01
CA GLY A 230 2.70 12.58 3.24
C GLY A 230 3.01 14.05 3.53
N ALA A 231 2.80 14.95 2.56
CA ALA A 231 2.86 16.40 2.78
C ALA A 231 1.59 16.98 3.42
N ASN A 232 0.50 16.21 3.46
CA ASN A 232 -0.74 16.59 4.12
C ASN A 232 -0.65 16.42 5.64
N ASP A 233 -1.67 16.86 6.37
CA ASP A 233 -1.80 16.65 7.80
C ASP A 233 -2.70 15.44 8.09
N HIS A 234 -2.10 14.38 8.59
CA HIS A 234 -2.72 13.12 9.02
C HIS A 234 -2.61 12.96 10.55
N SER A 235 -2.30 14.02 11.30
CA SER A 235 -2.23 13.96 12.77
C SER A 235 -3.58 13.59 13.40
N LEU A 236 -4.67 14.00 12.75
CA LEU A 236 -6.04 13.63 13.08
C LEU A 236 -6.50 12.33 12.39
N SER A 237 -5.65 11.70 11.56
CA SER A 237 -6.03 10.44 10.92
C SER A 237 -6.43 9.42 11.97
N ARG A 238 -7.56 8.77 11.69
CA ARG A 238 -8.33 7.93 12.62
C ARG A 238 -7.44 6.84 13.25
N LYS A 239 -7.94 6.31 14.38
CA LYS A 239 -7.42 5.09 15.01
C LYS A 239 -7.23 3.98 13.97
N ALA A 240 -6.32 3.04 14.24
CA ALA A 240 -6.07 1.85 13.43
C ALA A 240 -7.35 1.32 12.77
N ALA A 241 -7.31 1.04 11.45
CA ALA A 241 -8.45 0.50 10.73
C ALA A 241 -8.77 -0.93 11.19
N THR A 242 -7.73 -1.67 11.56
CA THR A 242 -7.82 -3.11 11.85
C THR A 242 -8.81 -3.44 12.98
N PRO A 243 -8.76 -2.83 14.18
CA PRO A 243 -9.69 -3.18 15.27
C PRO A 243 -11.17 -3.00 14.95
N ARG A 244 -11.53 -2.06 14.07
CA ARG A 244 -12.93 -1.78 13.69
C ARG A 244 -13.49 -2.80 12.71
N ALA A 245 -12.63 -3.38 11.86
CA ALA A 245 -13.05 -4.19 10.73
C ALA A 245 -13.03 -5.70 11.00
N LEU A 246 -12.80 -6.17 12.23
CA LEU A 246 -12.63 -7.62 12.47
C LEU A 246 -13.94 -8.41 12.54
N GLU A 247 -15.10 -7.74 12.45
CA GLU A 247 -16.37 -8.45 12.39
C GLU A 247 -16.44 -9.34 11.14
N GLY A 248 -16.66 -10.63 11.35
CA GLY A 248 -16.71 -11.63 10.27
C GLY A 248 -15.36 -12.00 9.65
N PHE A 249 -14.24 -11.50 10.17
CA PHE A 249 -12.92 -11.88 9.68
C PHE A 249 -12.62 -13.36 9.98
N ALA A 250 -12.43 -14.15 8.93
CA ALA A 250 -11.97 -15.53 9.02
C ALA A 250 -10.79 -15.71 8.06
N SER A 251 -9.62 -16.01 8.63
CA SER A 251 -8.42 -16.29 7.84
C SER A 251 -8.62 -17.56 7.01
N ARG A 252 -8.27 -17.48 5.73
CA ARG A 252 -8.34 -18.62 4.80
C ARG A 252 -7.37 -18.45 3.64
N ARG A 253 -6.90 -19.57 3.09
CA ARG A 253 -6.03 -19.59 1.91
C ARG A 253 -6.77 -19.10 0.66
N LEU A 254 -6.01 -18.52 -0.26
CA LEU A 254 -6.53 -18.07 -1.55
C LEU A 254 -6.86 -19.27 -2.44
N ARG A 255 -8.07 -19.27 -3.02
CA ARG A 255 -8.48 -20.24 -4.04
C ARG A 255 -8.51 -19.56 -5.39
N ARG A 256 -8.52 -20.37 -6.45
CA ARG A 256 -8.55 -19.89 -7.84
C ARG A 256 -9.76 -18.98 -8.09
N GLU A 257 -10.93 -19.37 -7.58
CA GLU A 257 -12.18 -18.63 -7.72
C GLU A 257 -12.20 -17.28 -6.98
N ASP A 258 -11.28 -17.07 -6.03
CA ASP A 258 -11.14 -15.80 -5.30
C ASP A 258 -10.29 -14.78 -6.08
N VAL A 259 -9.63 -15.20 -7.18
CA VAL A 259 -8.85 -14.29 -8.03
C VAL A 259 -9.76 -13.59 -9.01
N LEU A 260 -9.85 -12.27 -8.87
CA LEU A 260 -10.59 -11.42 -9.79
C LEU A 260 -9.98 -11.54 -11.19
N PRO A 261 -10.76 -11.85 -12.22
CA PRO A 261 -10.23 -11.97 -13.58
C PRO A 261 -9.53 -10.70 -14.07
N GLU A 262 -9.99 -9.54 -13.63
CA GLU A 262 -9.40 -8.24 -13.94
C GLU A 262 -8.01 -8.06 -13.35
N SER A 263 -7.60 -8.90 -12.40
CA SER A 263 -6.23 -8.97 -11.89
C SER A 263 -5.23 -9.51 -12.90
N ALA A 264 -5.69 -10.31 -13.86
CA ALA A 264 -4.89 -10.77 -14.99
C ALA A 264 -5.02 -9.80 -16.18
N ASP A 265 -4.50 -8.58 -16.06
CA ASP A 265 -4.57 -7.58 -17.14
C ASP A 265 -3.24 -7.39 -17.89
N PHE A 266 -3.15 -6.34 -18.71
CA PHE A 266 -1.97 -6.05 -19.50
C PHE A 266 -0.73 -5.63 -18.69
N HIS A 267 -0.86 -5.32 -17.39
CA HIS A 267 0.29 -5.12 -16.50
C HIS A 267 0.90 -6.45 -16.05
N VAL A 268 0.09 -7.52 -16.06
CA VAL A 268 0.50 -8.89 -15.70
C VAL A 268 0.85 -9.72 -16.95
N ASP A 269 0.24 -9.44 -18.10
CA ASP A 269 0.57 -10.03 -19.40
C ASP A 269 0.62 -8.95 -20.49
N GLY A 270 1.82 -8.45 -20.79
CA GLY A 270 2.05 -7.41 -21.80
C GLY A 270 1.58 -7.79 -23.22
N SER A 271 1.42 -9.07 -23.51
CA SER A 271 0.93 -9.54 -24.82
C SER A 271 -0.60 -9.46 -24.96
N MET A 272 -1.33 -9.30 -23.86
CA MET A 272 -2.80 -9.37 -23.82
C MET A 272 -3.45 -8.35 -24.75
N ALA A 273 -3.01 -7.10 -24.70
CA ALA A 273 -3.57 -6.04 -25.54
C ALA A 273 -3.33 -6.30 -27.04
N HIS A 274 -2.15 -6.80 -27.42
CA HIS A 274 -1.85 -7.16 -28.81
C HIS A 274 -2.75 -8.31 -29.31
N LYS A 275 -2.97 -9.34 -28.49
CA LYS A 275 -3.88 -10.44 -28.82
C LYS A 275 -5.31 -9.94 -29.05
N LEU A 276 -5.77 -9.00 -28.23
CA LEU A 276 -7.11 -8.42 -28.34
C LEU A 276 -7.27 -7.51 -29.56
N VAL A 277 -6.25 -6.73 -29.94
CA VAL A 277 -6.30 -5.89 -31.15
C VAL A 277 -6.61 -6.74 -32.39
N SER A 278 -6.04 -7.95 -32.51
CA SER A 278 -6.33 -8.86 -33.64
C SER A 278 -7.79 -9.32 -33.73
N ARG A 279 -8.58 -9.11 -32.67
CA ARG A 279 -10.00 -9.46 -32.56
C ARG A 279 -10.93 -8.25 -32.67
N CYS A 280 -10.37 -7.04 -32.77
CA CYS A 280 -11.12 -5.78 -32.86
C CYS A 280 -11.33 -5.35 -34.32
N LYS A 281 -12.12 -4.28 -34.52
CA LYS A 281 -12.31 -3.67 -35.85
C LYS A 281 -10.98 -3.13 -36.41
N PRO A 282 -10.79 -3.12 -37.75
CA PRO A 282 -9.64 -2.48 -38.38
C PRO A 282 -9.44 -1.04 -37.89
N GLY A 283 -8.20 -0.65 -37.64
CA GLY A 283 -7.84 0.67 -37.08
C GLY A 283 -7.86 0.77 -35.55
N THR A 284 -8.24 -0.29 -34.83
CA THR A 284 -8.11 -0.32 -33.36
C THR A 284 -6.63 -0.43 -32.96
N THR A 285 -6.15 0.44 -32.08
CA THR A 285 -4.77 0.40 -31.58
C THR A 285 -4.66 -0.29 -30.22
N VAL A 286 -3.45 -0.67 -29.84
CA VAL A 286 -3.14 -1.29 -28.53
C VAL A 286 -3.50 -0.33 -27.39
N GLU A 287 -3.23 0.96 -27.57
CA GLU A 287 -3.49 2.01 -26.60
C GLU A 287 -4.98 2.14 -26.33
N ARG A 288 -5.82 2.11 -27.37
CA ARG A 288 -7.28 2.15 -27.24
C ARG A 288 -7.83 0.93 -26.52
N VAL A 289 -7.26 -0.25 -26.75
CA VAL A 289 -7.63 -1.47 -26.01
C VAL A 289 -7.23 -1.35 -24.53
N LYS A 290 -6.01 -0.87 -24.23
CA LYS A 290 -5.57 -0.64 -22.84
C LYS A 290 -6.45 0.37 -22.12
N GLU A 291 -6.81 1.46 -22.80
CA GLU A 291 -7.71 2.50 -22.29
C GLU A 291 -9.10 1.91 -21.99
N ALA A 292 -9.68 1.13 -22.91
CA ALA A 292 -10.95 0.46 -22.71
C ALA A 292 -10.92 -0.54 -21.54
N ILE A 293 -9.86 -1.34 -21.42
CA ILE A 293 -9.65 -2.23 -20.25
C ILE A 293 -9.55 -1.40 -18.97
N TRP A 294 -8.78 -0.32 -18.96
CA TRP A 294 -8.63 0.53 -17.79
C TRP A 294 -9.95 1.18 -17.38
N ALA A 295 -10.74 1.69 -18.32
CA ALA A 295 -11.99 2.38 -18.07
C ALA A 295 -13.09 1.45 -17.52
N LYS A 296 -13.22 0.24 -18.05
CA LYS A 296 -14.35 -0.66 -17.74
C LYS A 296 -14.00 -1.88 -16.87
N SER A 297 -12.71 -2.12 -16.62
CA SER A 297 -12.23 -3.33 -15.93
C SER A 297 -11.19 -3.00 -14.86
N SER A 298 -9.95 -2.72 -15.24
CA SER A 298 -8.83 -2.60 -14.30
C SER A 298 -8.92 -1.38 -13.38
N GLY A 299 -9.43 -0.25 -13.87
CA GLY A 299 -9.53 1.02 -13.15
C GLY A 299 -10.81 1.20 -12.33
N VAL A 300 -11.72 0.21 -12.31
CA VAL A 300 -13.00 0.30 -11.60
C VAL A 300 -12.78 0.30 -10.09
N ASN A 301 -13.18 1.38 -9.42
CA ASN A 301 -13.15 1.53 -7.97
C ASN A 301 -14.57 1.65 -7.43
N ALA A 302 -14.96 0.78 -6.49
CA ALA A 302 -16.30 0.78 -5.93
C ALA A 302 -16.59 2.03 -5.09
N ARG A 303 -15.55 2.74 -4.64
CA ARG A 303 -15.64 3.98 -3.86
C ARG A 303 -15.63 5.25 -4.70
N ARG A 304 -15.45 5.15 -6.03
CA ARG A 304 -15.35 6.30 -6.92
C ARG A 304 -16.10 6.04 -8.20
N GLU A 305 -17.11 6.84 -8.47
CA GLU A 305 -17.73 6.83 -9.78
C GLU A 305 -16.74 7.32 -10.83
N LYS A 306 -16.71 6.63 -11.97
CA LYS A 306 -15.92 7.06 -13.11
C LYS A 306 -16.80 7.05 -14.35
N ALA A 307 -17.02 8.24 -14.89
CA ALA A 307 -17.65 8.37 -16.20
C ALA A 307 -16.75 7.71 -17.27
N CYS A 308 -17.38 6.94 -18.14
CA CYS A 308 -16.75 6.38 -19.34
C CYS A 308 -17.53 6.91 -20.54
N ASP A 309 -16.81 7.36 -21.58
CA ASP A 309 -17.47 7.74 -22.81
C ASP A 309 -18.07 6.50 -23.51
N GLY A 310 -19.13 6.73 -24.28
CA GLY A 310 -19.87 5.64 -24.94
C GLY A 310 -19.08 4.94 -26.04
N GLU A 311 -18.02 5.54 -26.59
CA GLU A 311 -17.17 4.89 -27.61
C GLU A 311 -16.24 3.87 -26.97
N THR A 312 -15.57 4.25 -25.89
CA THR A 312 -14.70 3.38 -25.09
C THR A 312 -15.49 2.19 -24.55
N GLU A 313 -16.72 2.42 -24.08
CA GLU A 313 -17.60 1.34 -23.62
C GLU A 313 -17.95 0.36 -24.75
N ARG A 314 -18.38 0.86 -25.91
CA ARG A 314 -18.68 -0.01 -27.07
C ARG A 314 -17.45 -0.80 -27.51
N LEU A 315 -16.28 -0.18 -27.49
CA LEU A 315 -15.03 -0.86 -27.82
C LEU A 315 -14.73 -1.98 -26.82
N TYR A 316 -14.81 -1.72 -25.52
CA TYR A 316 -14.59 -2.72 -24.47
C TYR A 316 -15.48 -3.96 -24.67
N TRP A 317 -16.78 -3.74 -24.87
CA TRP A 317 -17.73 -4.84 -25.05
C TRP A 317 -17.49 -5.64 -26.33
N SER A 318 -16.88 -5.04 -27.37
CA SER A 318 -16.55 -5.76 -28.61
C SER A 318 -15.49 -6.86 -28.43
N PHE A 319 -14.61 -6.76 -27.42
CA PHE A 319 -13.57 -7.76 -27.16
C PHE A 319 -13.70 -8.46 -25.80
N TYR A 320 -14.71 -8.12 -24.98
CA TYR A 320 -14.85 -8.59 -23.60
C TYR A 320 -14.75 -10.12 -23.44
N GLN A 321 -15.44 -10.90 -24.28
CA GLN A 321 -15.40 -12.36 -24.18
C GLN A 321 -13.99 -12.93 -24.40
N HIS A 322 -13.24 -12.35 -25.34
CA HIS A 322 -11.84 -12.73 -25.58
C HIS A 322 -10.93 -12.34 -24.40
N LEU A 323 -11.16 -11.16 -23.82
CA LEU A 323 -10.44 -10.72 -22.61
C LEU A 323 -10.67 -11.72 -21.46
N ARG A 324 -11.92 -12.12 -21.21
CA ARG A 324 -12.28 -13.10 -20.16
C ARG A 324 -11.60 -14.45 -20.36
N ALA A 325 -11.55 -14.93 -21.60
CA ALA A 325 -10.86 -16.18 -21.94
C ALA A 325 -9.34 -16.08 -21.63
N LEU A 326 -8.69 -14.99 -22.04
CA LEU A 326 -7.26 -14.76 -21.79
C LEU A 326 -6.95 -14.62 -20.29
N GLN A 327 -7.82 -13.94 -19.54
CA GLN A 327 -7.74 -13.81 -18.08
C GLN A 327 -7.81 -15.16 -17.38
N GLY A 328 -8.80 -15.99 -17.74
CA GLY A 328 -8.93 -17.36 -17.22
C GLY A 328 -7.68 -18.18 -17.48
N GLN A 329 -7.20 -18.23 -18.73
CA GLN A 329 -5.96 -18.95 -19.07
C GLN A 329 -4.73 -18.45 -18.30
N ARG A 330 -4.68 -17.16 -17.94
CA ARG A 330 -3.57 -16.59 -17.16
C ARG A 330 -3.63 -16.99 -15.69
N ILE A 331 -4.83 -16.99 -15.11
CA ILE A 331 -5.08 -17.42 -13.73
C ILE A 331 -4.80 -18.92 -13.61
N ASP A 332 -5.29 -19.73 -14.55
CA ASP A 332 -5.11 -21.18 -14.54
C ASP A 332 -3.63 -21.57 -14.58
N ARG A 333 -2.82 -20.81 -15.32
CA ARG A 333 -1.36 -21.04 -15.36
C ARG A 333 -0.64 -20.69 -14.06
N ALA A 334 -1.21 -19.80 -13.24
CA ALA A 334 -0.65 -19.37 -11.97
C ALA A 334 -1.01 -20.32 -10.82
N PHE A 335 -2.13 -21.05 -10.94
CA PHE A 335 -2.56 -22.10 -10.01
C PHE A 335 -2.27 -23.46 -10.64
N ARG A 336 -1.04 -23.93 -10.57
CA ARG A 336 -0.71 -25.32 -10.94
C ARG A 336 -0.61 -26.14 -9.66
N ASP A 337 -1.28 -27.29 -9.65
CA ASP A 337 -1.24 -28.29 -8.58
C ASP A 337 0.15 -28.93 -8.46
#